data_AF-A0A535USC1-F1
#
_entry.id   AF-A0A535USC1-F1
#
_cell.length_a   1.000
_cell.length_b   1.000
_cell.length_c   1.000
_cell.angle_alpha   90.00
_cell.angle_beta   90.00
_cell.angle_gamma   90.00
#
_symmetry.space_group_name_H-M   'P 1'
#
loop_
_entity.id
_entity.type
_entity.pdbx_description
1 polymer ?
#
loop_
_entity_poly.entity_id
_entity_poly.type
_entity_poly.pdbx_seq_one_letter_code
_entity_poly.pdbx_strand_id
1 'polypeptide(L)'
;MPRAQKKRAARAAAAPGATPAPRAAASRATPAAPEDTGPQPWSIRGLLVIAGLVAVLQLPLALLDSFRNGHQHGYGVYLIASLAPISLPQQIEVLVAYVIVMPVARRLAGEHRSMGMLETLGLGAVTLIVLTALWQIALIAAGGNPVDTKGNVAPAALVAGAFADVAGLVGGAVLYPVIQRRFRPGRGRGR
;
A
#
# COMPACT_ATOMS: atom_id res chain seq x y z
N MET A 1 -52.07 37.69 -37.06
CA MET A 1 -51.27 38.91 -37.37
C MET A 1 -52.24 39.97 -37.89
N PRO A 2 -52.21 41.24 -37.45
CA PRO A 2 -51.12 42.17 -37.78
C PRO A 2 -50.60 43.06 -36.63
N ARG A 3 -49.35 43.50 -36.82
CA ARG A 3 -48.56 44.45 -36.01
C ARG A 3 -49.02 45.89 -36.23
N ALA A 4 -48.84 46.77 -35.23
CA ALA A 4 -47.83 47.84 -35.25
C ALA A 4 -48.22 49.09 -34.42
N GLN A 5 -47.31 49.43 -33.49
CA GLN A 5 -46.76 50.76 -33.21
C GLN A 5 -47.70 51.97 -32.99
N LYS A 6 -47.53 52.62 -31.82
CA LYS A 6 -47.20 54.07 -31.77
C LYS A 6 -46.74 54.51 -30.37
N LYS A 7 -45.57 55.17 -30.35
CA LYS A 7 -45.12 56.28 -29.47
C LYS A 7 -45.00 55.96 -27.96
N ARG A 8 -43.83 55.78 -27.36
CA ARG A 8 -42.72 56.75 -27.13
C ARG A 8 -43.19 58.15 -26.68
N ALA A 9 -43.31 58.32 -25.37
CA ALA A 9 -43.05 59.51 -24.52
C ALA A 9 -43.71 59.18 -23.17
N ALA A 10 -43.05 59.15 -22.01
CA ALA A 10 -42.16 60.18 -21.49
C ALA A 10 -41.00 59.58 -20.69
N ARG A 11 -39.88 60.29 -20.82
CA ARG A 11 -38.59 60.08 -20.20
C ARG A 11 -38.47 61.11 -19.08
N ALA A 12 -38.34 60.67 -17.83
CA ALA A 12 -37.74 61.35 -16.67
C ALA A 12 -38.12 60.50 -15.44
N ALA A 13 -37.23 59.85 -14.72
CA ALA A 13 -35.99 60.39 -14.17
C ALA A 13 -34.85 59.35 -14.18
N ALA A 14 -33.74 59.71 -14.83
CA ALA A 14 -32.39 59.37 -14.39
C ALA A 14 -31.95 60.56 -13.50
N ALA A 15 -31.09 60.49 -12.48
CA ALA A 15 -30.01 59.60 -12.03
C ALA A 15 -29.73 59.99 -10.54
N PRO A 16 -28.61 59.68 -9.85
CA PRO A 16 -27.44 58.87 -10.22
C PRO A 16 -26.93 57.90 -9.12
N GLY A 17 -26.13 56.92 -9.50
CA GLY A 17 -25.35 56.13 -8.55
C GLY A 17 -24.61 54.99 -9.22
N ALA A 18 -23.31 55.17 -9.40
CA ALA A 18 -22.42 54.35 -10.20
C ALA A 18 -22.15 52.94 -9.64
N THR A 19 -21.89 52.01 -10.56
CA THR A 19 -21.27 50.67 -10.48
C THR A 19 -19.86 50.68 -9.83
N PRO A 20 -19.12 49.55 -9.65
CA PRO A 20 -19.42 48.18 -9.18
C PRO A 20 -18.37 47.57 -8.16
N ALA A 21 -18.80 46.63 -7.29
CA ALA A 21 -18.04 45.54 -6.59
C ALA A 21 -16.85 45.95 -5.64
N PRO A 22 -16.23 45.07 -4.80
CA PRO A 22 -16.38 43.62 -4.57
C PRO A 22 -16.38 43.16 -3.07
N ARG A 23 -16.54 41.84 -2.83
CA ARG A 23 -16.09 41.08 -1.62
C ARG A 23 -16.89 41.38 -0.33
N ALA A 24 -17.76 40.49 0.12
CA ALA A 24 -17.30 39.27 0.76
C ALA A 24 -18.32 38.15 0.55
N ALA A 25 -17.90 37.15 -0.22
CA ALA A 25 -18.31 35.79 0.06
C ALA A 25 -17.96 35.52 1.53
N ALA A 26 -18.96 35.56 2.41
CA ALA A 26 -18.93 34.77 3.62
C ALA A 26 -18.89 33.32 3.15
N SER A 27 -17.67 32.88 2.81
CA SER A 27 -17.28 31.50 2.65
C SER A 27 -17.68 30.85 3.96
N ARG A 28 -18.91 30.30 4.01
CA ARG A 28 -19.23 29.25 4.95
C ARG A 28 -18.07 28.29 4.82
N ALA A 29 -17.26 28.20 5.86
CA ALA A 29 -16.22 27.21 5.95
C ALA A 29 -16.93 25.87 5.75
N THR A 30 -16.86 25.36 4.53
CA THR A 30 -17.17 23.98 4.21
C THR A 30 -16.36 23.19 5.23
N PRO A 31 -16.97 22.33 6.07
CA PRO A 31 -16.19 21.38 6.82
C PRO A 31 -15.24 20.73 5.82
N ALA A 32 -13.94 20.77 6.12
CA ALA A 32 -12.89 20.26 5.25
C ALA A 32 -13.41 18.97 4.61
N ALA A 33 -13.53 18.97 3.28
CA ALA A 33 -13.98 17.79 2.56
C ALA A 33 -13.15 16.62 3.09
N PRO A 34 -13.78 15.48 3.49
CA PRO A 34 -13.01 14.32 3.90
C PRO A 34 -11.98 14.06 2.82
N GLU A 35 -10.70 14.06 3.23
CA GLU A 35 -9.54 13.88 2.36
C GLU A 35 -9.87 12.83 1.30
N ASP A 36 -9.93 13.27 0.04
CA ASP A 36 -10.12 12.49 -1.19
C ASP A 36 -10.05 10.96 -0.97
N THR A 37 -11.13 10.41 -0.41
CA THR A 37 -11.27 8.98 -0.13
C THR A 37 -11.76 8.35 -1.42
N GLY A 38 -10.90 8.35 -2.44
CA GLY A 38 -11.03 7.36 -3.50
C GLY A 38 -11.21 5.98 -2.83
N PRO A 39 -12.12 5.12 -3.32
CA PRO A 39 -12.46 3.88 -2.64
C PRO A 39 -11.19 3.08 -2.38
N GLN A 40 -10.81 2.98 -1.10
CA GLN A 40 -9.65 2.22 -0.70
C GLN A 40 -9.90 0.77 -1.15
N PRO A 41 -8.97 0.13 -1.88
CA PRO A 41 -9.23 -1.17 -2.47
C PRO A 41 -9.66 -2.21 -1.45
N TRP A 42 -9.13 -2.09 -0.23
CA TRP A 42 -9.24 -2.99 0.91
C TRP A 42 -8.83 -2.25 2.19
N SER A 43 -9.31 -2.72 3.34
CA SER A 43 -8.92 -2.17 4.63
C SER A 43 -7.49 -2.57 5.02
N ILE A 44 -6.84 -1.74 5.84
CA ILE A 44 -5.52 -2.06 6.43
C ILE A 44 -5.56 -3.40 7.18
N ARG A 45 -6.68 -3.68 7.88
CA ARG A 45 -6.90 -4.96 8.55
C ARG A 45 -6.82 -6.13 7.58
N GLY A 46 -7.48 -6.04 6.41
CA GLY A 46 -7.40 -7.08 5.39
C GLY A 46 -5.98 -7.29 4.83
N LEU A 47 -5.25 -6.19 4.62
CA LEU A 47 -3.85 -6.24 4.19
C LEU A 47 -2.94 -6.92 5.23
N LEU A 48 -3.14 -6.62 6.51
CA LEU A 48 -2.41 -7.27 7.61
C LEU A 48 -2.77 -8.76 7.74
N VAL A 49 -4.03 -9.14 7.50
CA VAL A 49 -4.44 -10.55 7.46
C VAL A 49 -3.74 -11.29 6.31
N ILE A 50 -3.64 -10.69 5.11
CA ILE A 50 -2.83 -11.27 4.02
C ILE A 50 -1.39 -11.44 4.48
N ALA A 51 -0.77 -10.38 4.98
CA ALA A 51 0.64 -10.40 5.39
C ALA A 51 0.89 -11.48 6.47
N GLY A 52 -0.02 -11.61 7.44
CA GLY A 52 0.03 -12.66 8.45
C GLY A 52 -0.11 -14.07 7.88
N LEU A 53 -1.03 -14.29 6.93
CA LEU A 53 -1.17 -15.59 6.26
C LEU A 53 0.06 -15.93 5.41
N VAL A 54 0.67 -14.94 4.75
CA VAL A 54 1.94 -15.13 4.03
C VAL A 54 3.04 -15.52 5.02
N ALA A 55 3.14 -14.86 6.17
CA ALA A 55 4.09 -15.21 7.22
C ALA A 55 3.87 -16.63 7.78
N VAL A 56 2.63 -17.13 7.82
CA VAL A 56 2.36 -18.52 8.20
C VAL A 56 2.80 -19.48 7.08
N LEU A 57 2.53 -19.15 5.81
CA LEU A 57 2.93 -19.97 4.66
C LEU A 57 4.45 -20.01 4.46
N GLN A 58 5.17 -19.05 5.01
CA GLN A 58 6.63 -19.00 5.02
C GLN A 58 7.27 -20.14 5.85
N LEU A 59 6.63 -20.58 6.95
CA LEU A 59 7.14 -21.68 7.78
C LEU A 59 7.33 -22.99 7.00
N PRO A 60 6.35 -23.49 6.22
CA PRO A 60 6.54 -24.67 5.39
C PRO A 60 7.46 -24.42 4.18
N LEU A 61 7.56 -23.19 3.67
CA LEU A 61 8.54 -22.86 2.61
C LEU A 61 9.98 -22.94 3.12
N ALA A 62 10.26 -22.39 4.31
CA ALA A 62 11.55 -22.52 4.98
C ALA A 62 11.91 -23.99 5.24
N LEU A 63 10.93 -24.81 5.59
CA LEU A 63 11.12 -26.24 5.79
C LEU A 63 11.46 -26.95 4.47
N LEU A 64 10.76 -26.60 3.38
CA LEU A 64 11.03 -27.13 2.04
C LEU A 64 12.44 -26.76 1.57
N ASP A 65 12.88 -25.52 1.77
CA ASP A 65 14.24 -25.07 1.44
C ASP A 65 15.29 -25.77 2.31
N SER A 66 14.98 -26.06 3.57
CA SER A 66 15.86 -26.85 4.43
C SER A 66 16.08 -28.26 3.88
N PHE A 67 15.01 -28.93 3.43
CA PHE A 67 15.11 -30.26 2.81
C PHE A 67 15.83 -30.23 1.46
N ARG A 68 15.54 -29.25 0.59
CA ARG A 68 16.19 -29.09 -0.72
C ARG A 68 17.71 -28.92 -0.60
N ASN A 69 18.16 -28.24 0.44
CA ASN A 69 19.57 -27.95 0.68
C ASN A 69 20.23 -28.91 1.68
N GLY A 70 19.60 -30.05 2.00
CA GLY A 70 20.18 -31.10 2.85
C GLY A 70 20.50 -30.67 4.28
N HIS A 71 19.75 -29.72 4.84
CA HIS A 71 19.95 -29.19 6.19
C HIS A 71 21.36 -28.62 6.46
N GLN A 72 21.99 -28.03 5.43
CA GLN A 72 23.31 -27.41 5.55
C GLN A 72 23.37 -26.31 6.63
N HIS A 73 22.25 -25.65 6.91
CA HIS A 73 22.13 -24.58 7.89
C HIS A 73 21.05 -24.90 8.93
N GLY A 74 21.07 -24.23 10.08
CA GLY A 74 19.98 -24.33 11.06
C GLY A 74 18.64 -23.81 10.51
N TYR A 75 17.51 -24.36 10.97
CA TYR A 75 16.17 -23.96 10.50
C TYR A 75 15.90 -22.44 10.59
N GLY A 76 16.44 -21.77 11.61
CA GLY A 76 16.33 -20.32 11.76
C GLY A 76 16.92 -19.52 10.59
N VAL A 77 17.97 -20.04 9.94
CA VAL A 77 18.57 -19.44 8.74
C VAL A 77 17.60 -19.50 7.58
N TYR A 78 16.97 -20.66 7.38
CA TYR A 78 15.99 -20.86 6.31
C TYR A 78 14.72 -20.05 6.55
N LEU A 79 14.27 -19.92 7.80
CA LEU A 79 13.12 -19.10 8.17
C LEU A 79 13.35 -17.61 7.87
N ILE A 80 14.56 -17.14 8.15
CA ILE A 80 15.01 -15.79 7.82
C ILE A 80 15.07 -15.59 6.29
N ALA A 81 15.69 -16.53 5.59
CA ALA A 81 15.93 -16.41 4.15
C ALA A 81 14.63 -16.52 3.33
N SER A 82 13.61 -17.23 3.84
CA SER A 82 12.33 -17.33 3.15
C SER A 82 11.58 -15.99 3.15
N LEU A 83 11.70 -15.21 4.24
CA LEU A 83 11.03 -13.91 4.37
C LEU A 83 11.74 -12.84 3.54
N ALA A 84 13.07 -12.87 3.49
CA ALA A 84 13.92 -11.99 2.69
C ALA A 84 14.55 -12.72 1.50
N PRO A 85 13.75 -13.01 0.45
CA PRO A 85 14.21 -13.82 -0.66
C PRO A 85 15.35 -13.14 -1.41
N ILE A 86 16.54 -13.75 -1.34
CA ILE A 86 17.76 -13.27 -1.99
C ILE A 86 17.76 -13.65 -3.48
N SER A 87 17.04 -14.71 -3.84
CA SER A 87 16.98 -15.24 -5.20
C SER A 87 15.64 -14.92 -5.88
N LEU A 88 15.67 -14.78 -7.21
CA LEU A 88 14.46 -14.61 -8.04
C LEU A 88 13.41 -15.72 -7.83
N PRO A 89 13.77 -17.02 -7.76
CA PRO A 89 12.80 -18.07 -7.49
C PRO A 89 12.05 -17.88 -6.17
N GLN A 90 12.76 -17.55 -5.09
CA GLN A 90 12.13 -17.32 -3.79
C GLN A 90 11.24 -16.07 -3.80
N GLN A 91 11.62 -15.02 -4.52
CA GLN A 91 10.76 -13.83 -4.69
C GLN A 91 9.44 -14.20 -5.39
N ILE A 92 9.50 -15.06 -6.40
CA ILE A 92 8.31 -15.57 -7.10
C ILE A 92 7.48 -16.43 -6.15
N GLU A 93 8.08 -17.30 -5.35
CA GLU A 93 7.36 -18.12 -4.35
C GLU A 93 6.58 -17.24 -3.35
N VAL A 94 7.19 -16.15 -2.86
CA VAL A 94 6.51 -15.19 -1.99
C VAL A 94 5.37 -14.48 -2.72
N LEU A 95 5.57 -14.02 -3.96
CA LEU A 95 4.49 -13.39 -4.74
C LEU A 95 3.32 -14.36 -4.99
N VAL A 96 3.62 -15.63 -5.28
CA VAL A 96 2.62 -16.67 -5.44
C VAL A 96 1.89 -16.92 -4.12
N ALA A 97 2.58 -16.91 -2.98
CA ALA A 97 1.96 -17.01 -1.66
C ALA A 97 0.90 -15.91 -1.46
N TYR A 98 1.21 -14.64 -1.80
CA TYR A 98 0.24 -13.54 -1.75
C TYR A 98 -1.04 -13.82 -2.55
N VAL A 99 -0.91 -14.39 -3.75
CA VAL A 99 -2.05 -14.74 -4.61
C VAL A 99 -2.86 -15.90 -4.02
N ILE A 100 -2.19 -16.93 -3.49
CA ILE A 100 -2.84 -18.13 -2.93
C ILE A 100 -3.61 -17.82 -1.65
N VAL A 101 -3.06 -16.98 -0.76
CA VAL A 101 -3.70 -16.68 0.53
C VAL A 101 -4.87 -15.71 0.39
N MET A 102 -4.93 -14.97 -0.71
CA MET A 102 -5.95 -13.95 -0.98
C MET A 102 -7.41 -14.39 -0.71
N PRO A 103 -7.91 -15.53 -1.23
CA PRO A 103 -9.28 -15.99 -0.96
C PRO A 103 -9.52 -16.30 0.53
N VAL A 104 -8.52 -16.83 1.23
CA VAL A 104 -8.60 -17.12 2.67
C VAL A 104 -8.60 -15.81 3.46
N ALA A 105 -7.70 -14.89 3.12
CA ALA A 105 -7.60 -13.58 3.72
C ALA A 105 -8.91 -12.80 3.60
N ARG A 106 -9.56 -12.84 2.43
CA ARG A 106 -10.86 -12.20 2.21
C ARG A 106 -11.90 -12.70 3.21
N ARG A 107 -11.98 -14.01 3.41
CA ARG A 107 -12.94 -14.64 4.35
C ARG A 107 -12.65 -14.25 5.79
N LEU A 108 -11.38 -14.26 6.19
CA LEU A 108 -10.97 -13.92 7.56
C LEU A 108 -11.08 -12.42 7.88
N ALA A 109 -10.79 -11.57 6.90
CA ALA A 109 -10.87 -10.12 7.05
C ALA A 109 -12.31 -9.58 6.93
N GLY A 110 -13.26 -10.38 6.41
CA GLY A 110 -14.64 -9.96 6.18
C GLY A 110 -14.77 -8.97 5.02
N GLU A 111 -13.85 -9.01 4.05
CA GLU A 111 -13.82 -8.04 2.94
C GLU A 111 -14.86 -8.37 1.86
N HIS A 112 -15.62 -7.35 1.43
CA HIS A 112 -16.72 -7.53 0.47
C HIS A 112 -16.26 -7.80 -0.97
N ARG A 113 -15.05 -7.34 -1.35
CA ARG A 113 -14.49 -7.55 -2.69
C ARG A 113 -13.20 -8.36 -2.62
N SER A 114 -12.88 -9.08 -3.69
CA SER A 114 -11.51 -9.58 -3.89
C SER A 114 -10.65 -8.48 -4.53
N MET A 115 -9.39 -8.36 -4.09
CA MET A 115 -8.36 -7.72 -4.90
C MET A 115 -8.20 -8.44 -6.24
N GLY A 116 -8.01 -7.67 -7.31
CA GLY A 116 -7.59 -8.24 -8.59
C GLY A 116 -6.16 -8.79 -8.52
N MET A 117 -5.80 -9.70 -9.42
CA MET A 117 -4.47 -10.34 -9.43
C MET A 117 -3.32 -9.32 -9.44
N LEU A 118 -3.43 -8.26 -10.24
CA LEU A 118 -2.44 -7.16 -10.28
C LEU A 118 -2.39 -6.35 -8.97
N GLU A 119 -3.51 -6.20 -8.27
CA GLU A 119 -3.54 -5.51 -6.97
C GLU A 119 -2.82 -6.34 -5.91
N THR A 120 -3.08 -7.66 -5.87
CA THR A 120 -2.41 -8.60 -4.97
C THR A 120 -0.92 -8.71 -5.26
N LEU A 121 -0.52 -8.80 -6.54
CA LEU A 121 0.90 -8.79 -6.92
C LEU A 121 1.56 -7.46 -6.59
N GLY A 122 0.87 -6.33 -6.77
CA GLY A 122 1.37 -5.02 -6.37
C GLY A 122 1.59 -4.92 -4.86
N LEU A 123 0.69 -5.48 -4.05
CA LEU A 123 0.86 -5.57 -2.60
C LEU A 123 2.08 -6.43 -2.23
N GLY A 124 2.20 -7.60 -2.87
CA GLY A 124 3.35 -8.48 -2.69
C GLY A 124 4.66 -7.79 -3.07
N ALA A 125 4.70 -7.07 -4.20
CA ALA A 125 5.87 -6.35 -4.66
C ALA A 125 6.27 -5.20 -3.71
N VAL A 126 5.32 -4.38 -3.27
CA VAL A 126 5.59 -3.32 -2.27
C VAL A 126 6.14 -3.93 -0.99
N THR A 127 5.54 -5.03 -0.53
CA THR A 127 5.99 -5.70 0.70
C THR A 127 7.39 -6.27 0.54
N LEU A 128 7.70 -6.91 -0.59
CA LEU A 128 9.05 -7.40 -0.90
C LEU A 128 10.09 -6.28 -0.93
N ILE A 129 9.76 -5.12 -1.52
CA ILE A 129 10.66 -3.97 -1.56
C ILE A 129 10.96 -3.47 -0.14
N VAL A 130 9.92 -3.27 0.69
CA VAL A 130 10.08 -2.79 2.06
C VAL A 130 10.88 -3.81 2.88
N LEU A 131 10.53 -5.09 2.76
CA LEU A 131 11.20 -6.17 3.49
C LEU A 131 12.67 -6.29 3.09
N THR A 132 12.99 -6.27 1.80
CA THR A 132 14.38 -6.29 1.31
C THR A 132 15.17 -5.09 1.83
N ALA A 133 14.58 -3.89 1.80
CA ALA A 133 15.25 -2.68 2.29
C ALA A 133 15.55 -2.76 3.80
N LEU A 134 14.59 -3.21 4.60
CA LEU A 134 14.79 -3.38 6.05
C LEU A 134 15.80 -4.48 6.37
N TRP A 135 15.83 -5.53 5.57
CA TRP A 135 16.85 -6.58 5.70
C TRP A 135 18.26 -6.08 5.43
N GLN A 136 18.46 -5.27 4.39
CA GLN A 136 19.75 -4.65 4.13
C GLN A 136 20.21 -3.79 5.32
N ILE A 137 19.29 -3.00 5.90
CA ILE A 137 19.58 -2.19 7.10
C ILE A 137 19.92 -3.09 8.30
N ALA A 138 19.15 -4.16 8.52
CA ALA A 138 19.37 -5.10 9.61
C ALA A 138 20.73 -5.80 9.50
N LEU A 139 21.12 -6.23 8.30
CA LEU A 139 22.42 -6.86 8.04
C LEU A 139 23.59 -5.90 8.29
N ILE A 140 23.47 -4.65 7.83
CA ILE A 140 24.48 -3.61 8.08
C ILE A 140 24.59 -3.34 9.59
N ALA A 141 23.46 -3.17 10.28
CA ALA A 141 23.42 -2.93 11.72
C ALA A 141 23.97 -4.12 12.53
N ALA A 142 23.85 -5.34 12.02
CA ALA A 142 24.35 -6.56 12.64
C ALA A 142 25.83 -6.86 12.32
N GLY A 143 26.54 -6.01 11.59
CA GLY A 143 27.97 -6.18 11.31
C GLY A 143 28.30 -6.96 10.02
N GLY A 144 27.36 -7.04 9.07
CA GLY A 144 27.60 -7.45 7.69
C GLY A 144 27.58 -8.95 7.39
N ASN A 145 28.09 -9.80 8.30
CA ASN A 145 28.02 -11.27 8.14
C ASN A 145 27.25 -11.91 9.30
N PRO A 146 25.96 -12.24 9.09
CA PRO A 146 25.12 -12.79 10.15
C PRO A 146 25.39 -14.28 10.42
N VAL A 147 26.05 -14.99 9.50
CA VAL A 147 26.30 -16.44 9.56
C VAL A 147 27.79 -16.72 9.74
N ASP A 148 28.14 -17.55 10.73
CA ASP A 148 29.51 -18.00 10.97
C ASP A 148 29.95 -19.11 9.99
N THR A 149 31.22 -19.49 10.03
CA THR A 149 31.79 -20.54 9.15
C THR A 149 31.21 -21.93 9.39
N LYS A 150 30.43 -22.12 10.46
CA LYS A 150 29.73 -23.36 10.80
C LYS A 150 28.24 -23.30 10.45
N GLY A 151 27.78 -22.22 9.81
CA GLY A 151 26.38 -22.04 9.43
C GLY A 151 25.48 -21.55 10.57
N ASN A 152 26.03 -21.11 11.71
CA ASN A 152 25.25 -20.57 12.82
C ASN A 152 24.99 -19.08 12.61
N VAL A 153 23.77 -18.65 12.92
CA VAL A 153 23.41 -17.23 12.88
C VAL A 153 23.70 -16.59 14.23
N ALA A 154 24.36 -15.43 14.21
CA ALA A 154 24.53 -14.63 15.41
C ALA A 154 23.16 -14.27 16.02
N PRO A 155 22.96 -14.35 17.35
CA PRO A 155 21.69 -14.00 17.99
C PRO A 155 21.22 -12.59 17.65
N ALA A 156 22.14 -11.63 17.53
CA ALA A 156 21.83 -10.26 17.14
C ALA A 156 21.25 -10.18 15.72
N ALA A 157 21.75 -10.99 14.78
CA ALA A 157 21.23 -11.05 13.43
C ALA A 157 19.88 -11.77 13.34
N LEU A 158 19.65 -12.79 14.18
CA LEU A 158 18.33 -13.42 14.31
C LEU A 158 17.28 -12.41 14.79
N VAL A 159 17.61 -11.63 15.83
CA VAL A 159 16.72 -10.61 16.37
C VAL A 159 16.48 -9.51 15.35
N ALA A 160 17.53 -8.96 14.74
CA ALA A 160 17.42 -7.91 13.74
C ALA A 160 16.62 -8.37 12.50
N GLY A 161 16.83 -9.61 12.05
CA GLY A 161 16.06 -10.22 10.97
C GLY A 161 14.59 -10.38 11.30
N ALA A 162 14.25 -10.93 12.46
CA ALA A 162 12.86 -11.07 12.90
C ALA A 162 12.14 -9.71 13.00
N PHE A 163 12.83 -8.66 13.48
CA PHE A 163 12.29 -7.31 13.48
C PHE A 163 12.08 -6.79 12.05
N ALA A 164 13.04 -7.00 11.14
CA ALA A 164 12.92 -6.61 9.74
C ALA A 164 11.77 -7.32 9.03
N ASP A 165 11.49 -8.58 9.35
CA ASP A 165 10.37 -9.35 8.81
C ASP A 165 9.03 -8.75 9.23
N VAL A 166 8.83 -8.56 10.54
CA VAL A 166 7.58 -7.99 11.07
C VAL A 166 7.38 -6.57 10.55
N ALA A 167 8.41 -5.73 10.64
CA ALA A 167 8.35 -4.35 10.16
C ALA A 167 8.17 -4.28 8.64
N GLY A 168 8.73 -5.22 7.88
CA GLY A 168 8.61 -5.31 6.43
C GLY A 168 7.20 -5.67 5.99
N LEU A 169 6.62 -6.69 6.62
CA LEU A 169 5.25 -7.13 6.37
C LEU A 169 4.23 -6.04 6.74
N VAL A 170 4.36 -5.46 7.94
CA VAL A 170 3.47 -4.38 8.39
C VAL A 170 3.68 -3.13 7.54
N GLY A 171 4.93 -2.76 7.29
CA GLY A 171 5.28 -1.61 6.47
C GLY A 171 4.75 -1.73 5.05
N GLY A 172 4.88 -2.90 4.41
CA GLY A 172 4.30 -3.18 3.10
C GLY A 172 2.78 -3.04 3.08
N ALA A 173 2.09 -3.63 4.05
CA ALA A 173 0.64 -3.55 4.18
C ALA A 173 0.14 -2.10 4.41
N VAL A 174 0.86 -1.30 5.19
CA VAL A 174 0.49 0.10 5.48
C VAL A 174 0.88 1.04 4.34
N LEU A 175 2.01 0.80 3.68
CA LEU A 175 2.54 1.67 2.62
C LEU A 175 1.86 1.45 1.28
N TYR A 176 1.44 0.21 0.97
CA TYR A 176 0.73 -0.12 -0.25
C TYR A 176 -0.44 0.82 -0.59
N PRO A 177 -1.42 1.07 0.32
CA PRO A 177 -2.53 1.97 0.01
C PRO A 177 -2.07 3.42 -0.22
N VAL A 178 -0.99 3.87 0.44
CA VAL A 178 -0.43 5.22 0.25
C VAL A 178 0.19 5.35 -1.14
N ILE A 179 1.00 4.37 -1.54
CA ILE A 179 1.61 4.29 -2.88
C ILE A 179 0.51 4.25 -3.95
N GLN A 180 -0.48 3.37 -3.78
CA GLN A 180 -1.53 3.21 -4.76
C GLN A 180 -2.37 4.48 -4.96
N ARG A 181 -2.64 5.24 -3.88
CA ARG A 181 -3.30 6.56 -3.98
C ARG A 181 -2.46 7.56 -4.77
N ARG A 182 -1.15 7.58 -4.55
CA ARG A 182 -0.24 8.51 -5.24
C ARG A 182 -0.11 8.22 -6.74
N PHE A 183 -0.15 6.95 -7.13
CA PHE A 183 -0.01 6.53 -8.52
C PHE A 183 -1.32 6.32 -9.27
N ARG A 184 -2.48 6.42 -8.60
CA ARG A 184 -3.77 6.55 -9.29
C ARG A 184 -3.98 8.02 -9.63
N PRO A 185 -3.90 8.43 -10.91
CA PRO A 185 -4.26 9.78 -11.30
C PRO A 185 -5.74 9.95 -11.00
N GLY A 186 -6.10 11.00 -10.26
CA GLY A 186 -7.50 11.40 -10.13
C GLY A 186 -8.09 11.57 -11.53
N ARG A 187 -9.04 10.71 -11.91
CA ARG A 187 -9.86 10.95 -13.10
C ARG A 187 -10.74 12.16 -12.81
N GLY A 188 -10.22 13.36 -13.02
CA GLY A 188 -11.00 14.57 -12.86
C GLY A 188 -10.19 15.83 -12.59
N ARG A 189 -9.51 16.34 -13.62
CA ARG A 189 -9.62 17.77 -13.97
C ARG A 189 -9.64 17.91 -15.49
N GLY A 190 -10.72 17.43 -16.09
CA GLY A 190 -11.24 18.10 -17.28
C GLY A 190 -11.77 19.45 -16.82
N ARG A 191 -10.98 20.49 -17.08
CA ARG A 191 -11.44 21.87 -17.20
C ARG A 191 -11.22 22.27 -18.64
#